data_AF-A0A9D6ZXV6-F1
#
_entry.id   AF-A0A9D6ZXV6-F1
#
_cell.length_a   1.000
_cell.length_b   1.000
_cell.length_c   1.000
_cell.angle_alpha   90.00
_cell.angle_beta   90.00
_cell.angle_gamma   90.00
#
_symmetry.space_group_name_H-M   'P 1'
#
loop_
_entity.id
_entity.type
_entity.pdbx_description
1 polymer ?
#
loop_
_entity_poly.entity_id
_entity_poly.type
_entity_poly.pdbx_seq_one_letter_code
_entity_poly.pdbx_strand_id
1 'polypeptide(L)' 'MTIRKRYGSLREYLTNLNAPYPLPTKLRMIARNFSLRFVRKKACCGHHGEPGC' A
#
# COMPACT_ATOMS: atom_id res chain seq x y z
N MET A 1 -7.56 13.34 22.19
CA MET A 1 -7.07 13.45 20.79
C MET A 1 -6.78 12.06 20.28
N THR A 2 -7.69 11.44 19.54
CA THR A 2 -7.39 10.20 18.81
C THR A 2 -6.44 10.56 17.68
N ILE A 3 -5.16 10.21 17.82
CA ILE A 3 -4.18 10.30 16.74
C ILE A 3 -4.73 9.41 15.62
N ARG A 4 -5.39 10.02 14.62
CA ARG A 4 -5.65 9.34 13.36
C ARG A 4 -4.28 8.97 12.81
N LYS A 5 -3.87 7.71 12.95
CA LYS A 5 -2.70 7.19 12.23
C LYS A 5 -2.90 7.57 10.76
N ARG A 6 -2.09 8.51 10.26
CA ARG A 6 -2.06 8.85 8.83
C ARG A 6 -1.35 7.71 8.14
N TYR A 7 -2.08 6.64 7.87
CA TYR A 7 -1.61 5.58 6.99
C TYR A 7 -1.49 6.16 5.58
N GLY A 8 -0.33 5.95 4.95
CA GLY A 8 -0.01 6.51 3.64
C GLY A 8 1.13 7.54 3.66
N SER A 9 2.01 7.48 4.67
CA SER A 9 3.29 8.17 4.57
C SER A 9 4.15 7.52 3.46
N LEU A 10 4.94 8.33 2.74
CA LEU A 10 5.89 7.80 1.73
C LEU A 10 6.84 6.76 2.33
N ARG A 11 7.13 6.88 3.64
CA ARG A 11 8.00 5.98 4.38
C ARG A 11 7.37 4.59 4.53
N GLU A 12 6.10 4.50 4.90
CA GLU A 12 5.36 3.22 4.95
C GLU A 12 5.26 2.58 3.57
N TYR A 13 4.96 3.37 2.53
CA TYR A 13 4.91 2.87 1.16
C TYR A 13 6.23 2.22 0.75
N LEU A 14 7.37 2.88 1.03
CA LEU A 14 8.69 2.35 0.74
C LEU A 14 9.01 1.10 1.58
N THR A 15 8.60 1.07 2.85
CA THR A 15 8.76 -0.11 3.72
C THR A 15 7.99 -1.31 3.19
N ASN A 16 6.71 -1.13 2.82
CA ASN A 16 5.87 -2.19 2.26
C ASN A 16 6.35 -2.61 0.86
N LEU A 17 6.89 -1.68 0.07
CA LEU A 17 7.51 -1.98 -1.20
C LEU A 17 8.79 -2.81 -1.03
N ASN A 18 9.46 -2.77 0.12
CA ASN A 18 10.62 -3.62 0.40
C ASN A 18 10.25 -5.04 0.86
N ALA A 19 8.96 -5.35 1.01
CA ALA A 19 8.55 -6.67 1.46
C ALA A 19 9.08 -7.81 0.54
N PRO A 20 9.51 -8.95 1.13
CA PRO A 20 10.13 -10.05 0.41
C PRO A 20 9.07 -10.88 -0.34
N TYR A 21 8.60 -10.34 -1.46
CA TYR A 21 7.72 -11.04 -2.40
C TYR A 21 8.46 -11.36 -3.70
N PRO A 22 8.17 -12.50 -4.34
CA PRO A 22 8.63 -12.73 -5.71
C PRO A 22 8.08 -11.64 -6.64
N LEU A 23 8.94 -11.16 -7.55
CA LEU A 23 8.66 -10.07 -8.50
C LEU A 23 7.25 -10.08 -9.14
N PRO A 24 6.73 -11.19 -9.68
CA PRO A 24 5.40 -11.21 -10.29
C PRO A 24 4.28 -10.95 -9.28
N THR A 25 4.39 -11.51 -8.07
CA THR A 25 3.42 -11.28 -6.98
C THR A 25 3.48 -9.84 -6.51
N LYS A 26 4.70 -9.29 -6.41
CA LYS A 26 4.95 -7.91 -6.00
C LYS A 26 4.30 -6.92 -6.97
N LEU A 27 4.50 -7.08 -8.28
CA LEU A 27 3.88 -6.24 -9.31
C LEU A 27 2.35 -6.33 -9.30
N ARG A 28 1.80 -7.54 -9.14
CA ARG A 28 0.35 -7.75 -9.02
C ARG A 28 -0.23 -7.00 -7.81
N MET A 29 0.43 -7.10 -6.66
CA MET A 29 0.02 -6.41 -5.43
C MET A 29 0.08 -4.89 -5.60
N ILE A 30 1.17 -4.36 -6.17
CA ILE A 30 1.32 -2.92 -6.45
C ILE A 30 0.19 -2.44 -7.37
N ALA A 31 -0.03 -3.11 -8.50
CA ALA A 31 -1.06 -2.73 -9.46
C ALA A 31 -2.46 -2.76 -8.85
N ARG A 32 -2.77 -3.80 -8.05
CA ARG A 32 -4.05 -3.93 -7.35
C ARG A 32 -4.27 -2.83 -6.32
N ASN A 33 -3.27 -2.56 -5.48
CA ASN A 33 -3.36 -1.52 -4.44
C ASN A 33 -3.40 -0.12 -5.02
N PHE A 34 -2.65 0.13 -6.09
CA PHE A 34 -2.70 1.40 -6.82
C PHE A 34 -4.09 1.63 -7.46
N SER A 35 -4.67 0.59 -8.04
CA SER A 35 -6.04 0.62 -8.59
C SER A 35 -7.08 0.93 -7.51
N LEU A 36 -6.97 0.28 -6.34
CA LEU A 36 -7.87 0.53 -5.20
C LEU A 36 -7.75 1.97 -4.68
N ARG A 37 -6.54 2.50 -4.60
CA ARG A 37 -6.29 3.90 -4.20
C ARG A 37 -6.92 4.88 -5.18
N PHE A 38 -6.82 4.61 -6.48
CA PHE A 38 -7.41 5.45 -7.52
C PHE A 38 -8.94 5.40 -7.50
N VAL A 39 -9.54 4.21 -7.45
CA VAL A 39 -11.00 4.02 -7.43
C VAL A 39 -11.61 4.57 -6.16
N ARG A 40 -11.01 4.31 -4.99
CA ARG A 40 -11.55 4.72 -3.69
C ARG A 40 -11.18 6.15 -3.30
N LYS A 41 -10.28 6.80 -4.05
CA LYS A 41 -9.73 8.14 -3.78
C LYS A 41 -9.24 8.33 -2.33
N LYS A 42 -8.78 7.25 -1.71
CA LYS A 42 -8.33 7.19 -0.32
C LYS A 42 -7.01 6.43 -0.27
N ALA A 43 -6.18 6.70 0.74
CA ALA A 43 -4.97 5.93 1.02
C ALA A 43 -5.25 4.47 1.49
N CYS A 44 -6.46 3.96 1.26
CA CYS A 44 -6.85 2.60 1.60
C CYS A 44 -6.37 1.62 0.53
N CYS A 45 -5.73 0.56 0.98
CA CYS A 45 -5.26 -0.55 0.17
C CYS A 45 -5.96 -1.84 0.61
N GLY A 46 -5.75 -2.94 -0.12
CA GLY A 46 -6.41 -4.22 0.17
C GLY A 46 -6.11 -4.74 1.58
N HIS A 47 -4.83 -4.77 1.95
CA HIS A 47 -4.32 -5.13 3.27
C HIS A 47 -3.20 -4.18 3.71
N HIS A 48 -3.13 -3.94 5.02
CA HIS A 48 -2.04 -3.16 5.60
C HIS A 48 -0.72 -3.93 5.50
N GLY A 49 0.33 -3.30 4.98
CA GLY A 49 1.63 -3.94 4.77
C GLY A 49 1.84 -4.56 3.38
N GLU A 50 0.83 -4.56 2.51
CA GLU A 50 1.00 -5.04 1.13
C GLU A 50 1.82 -4.07 0.27
N PRO A 51 2.61 -4.57 -0.70
CA PRO A 51 3.29 -3.75 -1.68
C PRO A 51 2.33 -2.81 -2.42
N GLY A 52 2.67 -1.53 -2.54
CA GLY A 52 1.83 -0.52 -3.20
C GLY A 52 0.77 0.11 -2.30
N CYS A 53 0.68 -0.37 -1.06
CA CYS A 53 0.22 0.40 0.09
C CYS A 53 1.44 1.05 0.76
#